data_AF-A0A2N1W3I3-F1
#
_entry.id   AF-A0A2N1W3I3-F1
#
_cell.length_a   1.000
_cell.length_b   1.000
_cell.length_c   1.000
_cell.angle_alpha   90.00
_cell.angle_beta   90.00
_cell.angle_gamma   90.00
#
_symmetry.space_group_name_H-M   'P 1'
#
loop_
_entity.id
_entity.type
_entity.pdbx_description
1 polymer ?
#
loop_
_entity_poly.entity_id
_entity_poly.type
_entity_poly.pdbx_seq_one_letter_code
_entity_poly.pdbx_strand_id
1 'polypeptide(L)'
;MKYGIICETKCTIPLHREEIFIVNGITISLIPKNGFLNEVSTSVSIPMTDNNYTYIKKATNNMNELIVNRDEVYYKKFIDIMIHLENFLGLHYELEKITWENRKEFWTPENEIERKSNMVFSHSINGKYPIRHEKINMQLLLQMLKENAALNKLKVPLSFYREGENYFKKFRYIDSFKYLFLAMESIYANGHSKSKKMISEFKKSGNLLQGFRVSISQIDNKHKSSCMGLGVEFGIVDWENEIIEFVVRIRGFLSHHNIKSNKYGNPFEHEKYCSITLVLMTALNIALTGELILLSKVNIVEYLLNKQE
;
A
#
# COMPACT_ATOMS: atom_id res chain seq x y z
N MET A 1 -23.42 17.95 14.36
CA MET A 1 -22.67 16.69 14.52
C MET A 1 -21.20 16.94 14.28
N LYS A 2 -20.31 16.44 15.14
CA LYS A 2 -18.86 16.56 14.94
C LYS A 2 -18.33 15.34 14.18
N TYR A 3 -17.72 15.55 13.01
CA TYR A 3 -17.04 14.52 12.21
C TYR A 3 -15.53 14.72 12.30
N GLY A 4 -14.77 13.64 12.40
CA GLY A 4 -13.30 13.73 12.42
C GLY A 4 -12.58 12.42 12.22
N ILE A 5 -11.25 12.52 12.20
CA ILE A 5 -10.33 11.39 12.20
C ILE A 5 -9.34 11.52 13.35
N ILE A 6 -8.94 10.38 13.91
CA ILE A 6 -7.85 10.25 14.88
C ILE A 6 -6.80 9.31 14.30
N CYS A 7 -5.53 9.68 14.43
CA CYS A 7 -4.38 8.92 13.95
C CYS A 7 -3.35 8.76 15.05
N GLU A 8 -2.79 7.56 15.18
CA GLU A 8 -1.66 7.31 16.08
C GLU A 8 -0.38 7.96 15.52
N THR A 9 0.54 8.29 16.42
CA THR A 9 1.84 8.83 16.09
C THR A 9 2.94 7.90 16.57
N LYS A 10 4.07 7.91 15.87
CA LYS A 10 5.31 7.28 16.30
C LYS A 10 6.33 8.38 16.56
N CYS A 11 6.47 8.79 17.81
CA CYS A 11 7.39 9.86 18.20
C CYS A 11 7.76 9.82 19.68
N THR A 12 8.73 10.67 20.05
CA THR A 12 9.22 10.93 21.40
C THR A 12 9.00 12.39 21.81
N ILE A 13 8.08 13.10 21.14
CA ILE A 13 7.81 14.52 21.37
C ILE A 13 7.16 14.70 22.74
N PRO A 14 7.77 15.42 23.69
CA PRO A 14 7.18 15.65 25.01
C PRO A 14 5.89 16.47 24.89
N LEU A 15 4.81 15.98 25.50
CA LEU A 15 3.52 16.66 25.56
C LEU A 15 2.80 16.26 26.85
N HIS A 16 2.55 17.22 27.74
CA HIS A 16 2.00 16.95 29.08
C HIS A 16 0.48 17.05 29.16
N ARG A 17 -0.15 17.79 28.24
CA ARG A 17 -1.59 17.99 28.18
C ARG A 17 -2.05 18.02 26.72
N GLU A 18 -3.34 17.77 26.51
CA GLU A 18 -3.92 17.95 25.18
C GLU A 18 -3.80 19.42 24.77
N GLU A 19 -3.27 19.65 23.57
CA GLU A 19 -3.21 20.97 22.95
C GLU A 19 -4.21 21.01 21.79
N ILE A 20 -5.13 21.97 21.83
CA ILE A 20 -6.24 22.08 20.87
C ILE A 20 -6.15 23.43 20.17
N PHE A 21 -6.22 23.40 18.84
CA PHE A 21 -6.19 24.60 18.01
C PHE A 21 -7.24 24.52 16.90
N ILE A 22 -7.70 25.68 16.44
CA ILE A 22 -8.68 25.80 15.36
C ILE A 22 -8.01 26.48 14.18
N VAL A 23 -7.98 25.80 13.04
CA VAL A 23 -7.40 26.31 11.80
C VAL A 23 -8.44 26.17 10.70
N ASN A 24 -8.86 27.29 10.10
CA ASN A 24 -9.85 27.32 9.01
C ASN A 24 -11.15 26.56 9.34
N GLY A 25 -11.62 26.65 10.59
CA GLY A 25 -12.82 25.98 11.07
C GLY A 25 -12.64 24.48 11.39
N ILE A 26 -11.44 23.92 11.21
CA ILE A 26 -11.10 22.55 11.61
C ILE A 26 -10.41 22.59 12.97
N THR A 27 -10.96 21.83 13.92
CA THR A 27 -10.34 21.59 15.22
C THR A 27 -9.26 20.52 15.07
N ILE A 28 -8.07 20.82 15.56
CA ILE A 28 -6.93 19.91 15.59
C ILE A 28 -6.55 19.71 17.05
N SER A 29 -6.41 18.46 17.49
CA SER A 29 -5.93 18.11 18.82
C SER A 29 -4.65 17.31 18.75
N LEU A 30 -3.67 17.67 19.57
CA LEU A 30 -2.48 16.88 19.87
C LEU A 30 -2.71 16.21 21.23
N ILE A 31 -2.81 14.89 21.23
CA ILE A 31 -3.29 14.10 22.37
C ILE A 31 -2.11 13.33 22.97
N PRO A 32 -1.73 13.62 24.22
CA PRO A 32 -0.61 12.94 24.86
C PRO A 32 -1.01 11.59 25.47
N LYS A 33 -0.03 10.71 25.58
CA LYS A 33 -0.07 9.50 26.42
C LYS A 33 1.29 9.31 27.06
N ASN A 34 1.31 9.07 28.38
CA ASN A 34 2.54 8.89 29.15
C ASN A 34 3.56 10.05 29.00
N GLY A 35 3.08 11.28 28.84
CA GLY A 35 3.93 12.48 28.71
C GLY A 35 4.52 12.73 27.32
N PHE A 36 4.13 11.93 26.32
CA PHE A 36 4.54 12.10 24.93
C PHE A 36 3.33 12.26 24.02
N LEU A 37 3.49 12.94 22.89
CA LEU A 37 2.50 12.95 21.83
C LEU A 37 2.23 11.52 21.37
N ASN A 38 0.95 11.12 21.36
CA ASN A 38 0.53 9.77 21.02
C ASN A 38 -0.46 9.77 19.86
N GLU A 39 -1.40 10.69 19.83
CA GLU A 39 -2.42 10.78 18.79
C GLU A 39 -2.58 12.21 18.29
N VAL A 40 -2.97 12.34 17.02
CA VAL A 40 -3.42 13.60 16.42
C VAL A 40 -4.85 13.41 15.93
N SER A 41 -5.72 14.36 16.24
CA SER A 41 -7.09 14.39 15.72
C SER A 41 -7.36 15.62 14.90
N THR A 42 -8.17 15.48 13.85
CA THR A 42 -8.73 16.60 13.07
C THR A 42 -10.24 16.42 12.97
N SER A 43 -11.02 17.46 13.23
CA SER A 43 -12.48 17.38 13.28
C SER A 43 -13.18 18.69 12.96
N VAL A 44 -14.43 18.60 12.52
CA VAL A 44 -15.29 19.74 12.18
C VAL A 44 -16.73 19.43 12.51
N SER A 45 -17.49 20.46 12.91
CA SER A 45 -18.94 20.36 13.08
C SER A 45 -19.62 20.48 11.72
N ILE A 46 -20.39 19.46 11.33
CA ILE A 46 -21.14 19.39 10.08
C ILE A 46 -22.63 19.16 10.35
N PRO A 47 -23.52 19.67 9.48
CA PRO A 47 -24.94 19.37 9.56
C PRO A 47 -25.19 17.89 9.27
N MET A 48 -26.15 17.28 9.98
CA MET A 48 -26.57 15.91 9.76
C MET A 48 -27.42 15.84 8.49
N THR A 49 -26.90 15.20 7.45
CA THR A 49 -27.57 14.92 6.18
C THR A 49 -27.32 13.46 5.80
N ASP A 50 -28.20 12.83 5.03
CA ASP A 50 -28.09 11.40 4.68
C ASP A 50 -26.76 11.01 4.02
N ASN A 51 -26.04 11.98 3.45
CA ASN A 51 -24.75 11.80 2.80
C ASN A 51 -23.54 11.89 3.75
N ASN A 52 -23.74 12.21 5.02
CA ASN A 52 -22.66 12.61 5.93
C ASN A 52 -22.53 11.76 7.20
N TYR A 53 -23.34 10.71 7.36
CA TYR A 53 -23.27 9.83 8.53
C TYR A 53 -23.37 8.34 8.19
N THR A 54 -22.69 7.54 9.01
CA THR A 54 -22.68 6.08 8.88
C THR A 54 -23.90 5.46 9.56
N TYR A 55 -24.60 4.56 8.88
CA TYR A 55 -25.78 3.87 9.41
C TYR A 55 -25.84 2.41 8.96
N ILE A 56 -26.63 1.61 9.69
CA ILE A 56 -26.87 0.20 9.35
C ILE A 56 -28.20 0.10 8.62
N LYS A 57 -28.18 -0.45 7.40
CA LYS A 57 -29.36 -0.75 6.60
C LYS A 57 -29.62 -2.24 6.61
N LYS A 58 -30.87 -2.67 6.83
CA LYS A 58 -31.25 -4.06 6.58
C LYS A 58 -31.27 -4.32 5.08
N ALA A 59 -30.42 -5.22 4.59
CA ALA A 59 -30.49 -5.69 3.21
C ALA A 59 -31.65 -6.69 3.06
N THR A 60 -32.11 -6.86 1.82
CA THR A 60 -33.18 -7.78 1.43
C THR A 60 -32.90 -9.26 1.76
N ASN A 61 -31.65 -9.62 2.04
CA ASN A 61 -31.20 -11.00 2.25
C ASN A 61 -30.97 -11.37 3.74
N ASN A 62 -31.64 -10.71 4.69
CA ASN A 62 -31.40 -10.87 6.15
C ASN A 62 -29.97 -10.53 6.63
N MET A 63 -29.14 -9.93 5.78
CA MET A 63 -27.84 -9.38 6.18
C MET A 63 -27.96 -7.88 6.48
N ASN A 64 -27.28 -7.41 7.51
CA ASN A 64 -27.14 -5.99 7.78
C ASN A 64 -26.00 -5.43 6.93
N GLU A 65 -26.28 -4.39 6.15
CA GLU A 65 -25.29 -3.64 5.38
C GLU A 65 -24.87 -2.40 6.19
N LEU A 66 -23.57 -2.27 6.45
CA LEU A 66 -23.00 -1.06 7.02
C LEU A 66 -22.69 -0.07 5.90
N ILE A 67 -23.39 1.05 5.88
CA ILE A 67 -23.15 2.13 4.93
C ILE A 67 -22.30 3.18 5.65
N VAL A 68 -21.03 3.28 5.26
CA VAL A 68 -20.09 4.30 5.74
C VAL A 68 -20.12 5.48 4.79
N ASN A 69 -20.89 6.50 5.14
CA ASN A 69 -20.88 7.76 4.42
C ASN A 69 -19.92 8.75 5.09
N ARG A 70 -19.04 9.34 4.29
CA ARG A 70 -18.08 10.35 4.73
C ARG A 70 -18.16 11.56 3.80
N ASP A 71 -17.97 12.73 4.38
CA ASP A 71 -17.79 13.94 3.59
C ASP A 71 -16.37 13.93 3.00
N GLU A 72 -16.28 13.62 1.70
CA GLU A 72 -15.01 13.52 0.96
C GLU A 72 -14.23 14.84 0.93
N VAL A 73 -14.90 15.99 1.03
CA VAL A 73 -14.25 17.30 1.03
C VAL A 73 -13.51 17.51 2.34
N TYR A 74 -14.18 17.27 3.47
CA TYR A 74 -13.53 17.37 4.78
C TYR A 74 -12.51 16.27 5.01
N TYR A 75 -12.79 15.06 4.53
CA TYR A 75 -11.85 13.94 4.61
C TYR A 75 -10.50 14.28 3.97
N LYS A 76 -10.50 14.82 2.74
CA LYS A 76 -9.27 15.25 2.06
C LYS A 76 -8.53 16.34 2.85
N LYS A 77 -9.26 17.34 3.37
CA LYS A 77 -8.67 18.39 4.21
C LYS A 77 -8.04 17.83 5.48
N PHE A 78 -8.65 16.84 6.12
CA PHE A 78 -8.10 16.19 7.31
C PHE A 78 -6.78 15.50 6.98
N ILE A 79 -6.74 14.71 5.90
CA ILE A 79 -5.51 14.05 5.45
C ILE A 79 -4.43 15.07 5.10
N ASP A 80 -4.76 16.14 4.38
CA ASP A 80 -3.81 17.22 4.04
C ASP A 80 -3.21 17.86 5.31
N ILE A 81 -4.04 18.14 6.32
CA ILE A 81 -3.57 18.67 7.61
C ILE A 81 -2.64 17.66 8.30
N MET A 82 -3.00 16.37 8.34
CA MET A 82 -2.14 15.34 8.94
C MET A 82 -0.80 15.26 8.23
N ILE A 83 -0.77 15.32 6.90
CA ILE A 83 0.46 15.33 6.10
C ILE A 83 1.30 16.58 6.43
N HIS A 84 0.69 17.75 6.52
CA HIS A 84 1.42 18.98 6.88
C HIS A 84 2.00 18.92 8.29
N LEU A 85 1.22 18.43 9.26
CA LEU A 85 1.69 18.22 10.62
C LEU A 85 2.83 17.21 10.66
N GLU A 86 2.70 16.08 9.95
CA GLU A 86 3.74 15.05 9.88
C GLU A 86 5.06 15.64 9.36
N ASN A 87 5.01 16.38 8.25
CA ASN A 87 6.21 16.98 7.66
C ASN A 87 6.83 18.05 8.56
N PHE A 88 6.00 18.93 9.13
CA PHE A 88 6.50 20.02 9.99
C PHE A 88 7.08 19.47 11.30
N LEU A 89 6.36 18.57 11.95
CA LEU A 89 6.81 17.94 13.19
C LEU A 89 7.99 17.02 12.94
N GLY A 90 8.08 16.31 11.81
CA GLY A 90 9.25 15.51 11.46
C GLY A 90 10.49 16.35 11.12
N LEU A 91 10.32 17.59 10.65
CA LEU A 91 11.42 18.51 10.39
C LEU A 91 11.97 19.16 11.67
N HIS A 92 11.08 19.59 12.56
CA HIS A 92 11.44 20.38 13.74
C HIS A 92 11.51 19.57 15.04
N TYR A 93 10.98 18.35 15.03
CA TYR A 93 10.88 17.47 16.20
C TYR A 93 11.12 16.01 15.78
N GLU A 94 11.22 15.10 16.76
CA GLU A 94 11.45 13.67 16.52
C GLU A 94 10.16 12.90 16.20
N LEU A 95 9.35 13.41 15.26
CA LEU A 95 8.22 12.66 14.72
C LEU A 95 8.68 11.75 13.58
N GLU A 96 8.51 10.44 13.75
CA GLU A 96 8.77 9.48 12.69
C GLU A 96 7.59 9.37 11.71
N LYS A 97 6.36 9.32 12.24
CA LYS A 97 5.14 9.13 11.44
C LYS A 97 3.85 9.48 12.17
N ILE A 98 2.85 9.96 11.44
CA ILE A 98 1.42 9.93 11.77
C ILE A 98 0.77 8.83 10.92
N THR A 99 0.12 7.83 11.52
CA THR A 99 -0.42 6.67 10.79
C THR A 99 -1.81 6.94 10.21
N TRP A 100 -1.92 7.95 9.34
CA TRP A 100 -3.19 8.34 8.74
C TRP A 100 -3.80 7.26 7.80
N GLU A 101 -3.02 6.26 7.40
CA GLU A 101 -3.53 5.07 6.69
C GLU A 101 -4.30 4.12 7.61
N ASN A 102 -3.95 4.06 8.90
CA ASN A 102 -4.63 3.28 9.94
C ASN A 102 -5.35 4.22 10.91
N ARG A 103 -6.38 4.89 10.40
CA ARG A 103 -7.12 5.92 11.15
C ARG A 103 -8.40 5.38 11.77
N LYS A 104 -8.84 6.06 12.82
CA LYS A 104 -10.19 5.95 13.36
C LYS A 104 -11.02 7.13 12.87
N GLU A 105 -12.10 6.85 12.15
CA GLU A 105 -13.09 7.87 11.78
C GLU A 105 -14.19 7.90 12.84
N PHE A 106 -14.66 9.09 13.21
CA PHE A 106 -15.64 9.26 14.26
C PHE A 106 -16.69 10.34 13.96
N TRP A 107 -17.88 10.13 14.52
CA TRP A 107 -19.03 11.03 14.52
C TRP A 107 -19.51 11.18 15.96
N THR A 108 -19.42 12.39 16.51
CA THR A 108 -19.91 12.70 17.86
C THR A 108 -21.18 13.55 17.75
N PRO A 109 -22.32 13.06 18.25
CA PRO A 109 -23.55 13.85 18.34
C PRO A 109 -23.35 15.10 19.21
N GLU A 110 -23.79 16.25 18.71
CA GLU A 110 -23.76 17.52 19.42
C GLU A 110 -25.13 17.84 20.07
N ASN A 111 -26.18 17.11 19.69
CA ASN A 111 -27.53 17.26 20.26
C ASN A 111 -28.26 15.90 20.38
N GLU A 112 -29.40 15.90 21.08
CA GLU A 112 -30.18 14.66 21.31
C GLU A 112 -30.78 14.06 20.03
N ILE A 113 -31.09 14.90 19.03
CA ILE A 113 -31.66 14.44 17.76
C ILE A 113 -30.64 13.57 17.03
N GLU A 114 -29.39 14.05 16.96
CA GLU A 114 -28.24 13.33 16.41
C GLU A 114 -27.86 12.08 17.21
N ARG A 115 -28.18 12.04 18.52
CA ARG A 115 -27.89 10.87 19.36
C ARG A 115 -28.90 9.73 19.15
N LYS A 116 -30.14 10.06 18.79
CA LYS A 116 -31.25 9.10 18.64
C LYS A 116 -31.32 8.47 17.24
N SER A 117 -30.58 8.97 16.26
CA SER A 117 -30.41 8.32 14.96
C SER A 117 -29.57 7.03 15.11
N ASN A 118 -29.93 5.97 14.38
CA ASN A 118 -29.22 4.67 14.35
C ASN A 118 -27.84 4.78 13.67
N MET A 119 -26.96 5.59 14.25
CA MET A 119 -25.65 5.94 13.73
C MET A 119 -24.56 5.06 14.31
N VAL A 120 -23.58 4.74 13.48
CA VAL A 120 -22.30 4.21 13.96
C VAL A 120 -21.39 5.40 14.28
N PHE A 121 -21.09 5.61 15.56
CA PHE A 121 -20.33 6.79 16.03
C PHE A 121 -18.82 6.72 15.79
N SER A 122 -18.28 5.53 15.50
CA SER A 122 -16.90 5.41 15.04
C SER A 122 -16.65 4.08 14.37
N HIS A 123 -15.73 4.06 13.42
CA HIS A 123 -15.13 2.84 12.88
C HIS A 123 -13.62 3.02 12.78
N SER A 124 -12.88 1.92 12.77
CA SER A 124 -11.42 1.94 12.63
C SER A 124 -11.05 1.15 11.39
N ILE A 125 -10.25 1.76 10.52
CA ILE A 125 -9.70 1.09 9.36
C ILE A 125 -8.31 0.60 9.76
N ASN A 126 -8.20 -0.70 10.01
CA ASN A 126 -6.93 -1.35 10.29
C ASN A 126 -6.67 -2.36 9.18
N GLY A 127 -5.87 -1.95 8.19
CA GLY A 127 -5.42 -2.88 7.17
C GLY A 127 -4.43 -3.87 7.78
N LYS A 128 -4.71 -5.17 7.65
CA LYS A 128 -3.71 -6.23 7.87
C LYS A 128 -3.85 -7.28 6.78
N TYR A 129 -2.77 -7.52 6.05
CA TYR A 129 -2.73 -8.71 5.19
C TYR A 129 -2.61 -9.95 6.07
N PRO A 130 -3.35 -11.03 5.78
CA PRO A 130 -3.24 -12.27 6.54
C PRO A 130 -1.80 -12.79 6.43
N ILE A 131 -1.20 -13.10 7.59
CA ILE A 131 0.10 -13.76 7.64
C ILE A 131 -0.13 -15.21 7.23
N ARG A 132 0.51 -15.65 6.14
CA ARG A 132 0.55 -17.06 5.79
C ARG A 132 1.58 -17.74 6.66
N HIS A 133 1.14 -18.72 7.44
CA HIS A 133 2.02 -19.62 8.17
C HIS A 133 2.30 -20.81 7.26
N GLU A 134 3.39 -20.76 6.50
CA GLU A 134 3.86 -21.90 5.71
C GLU A 134 4.91 -22.68 6.51
N LYS A 135 4.83 -24.02 6.50
CA LYS A 135 5.87 -24.87 7.09
C LYS A 135 7.13 -24.75 6.24
N ILE A 136 8.28 -24.66 6.89
CA ILE A 136 9.58 -24.66 6.20
C ILE A 136 9.75 -26.03 5.54
N ASN A 137 9.93 -26.05 4.22
CA ASN A 137 10.37 -27.25 3.52
C ASN A 137 11.88 -27.46 3.77
N MET A 138 12.21 -28.37 4.68
CA MET A 138 13.59 -28.63 5.08
C MET A 138 14.46 -29.17 3.95
N GLN A 139 13.89 -29.96 3.03
CA GLN A 139 14.62 -30.49 1.88
C GLN A 139 15.05 -29.35 0.94
N LEU A 140 14.12 -28.46 0.61
CA LEU A 140 14.41 -27.27 -0.21
C LEU A 140 15.44 -26.37 0.49
N LEU A 141 15.29 -26.11 1.78
CA LEU A 141 16.23 -25.29 2.54
C LEU A 141 17.65 -25.88 2.51
N LEU A 142 17.78 -27.18 2.78
CA LEU A 142 19.08 -27.86 2.75
C LEU A 142 19.70 -27.84 1.34
N GLN A 143 18.88 -27.96 0.30
CA GLN A 143 19.35 -27.86 -1.08
C GLN A 143 19.83 -26.44 -1.42
N MET A 144 19.07 -25.41 -1.06
CA MET A 144 19.48 -24.02 -1.23
C MET A 144 20.79 -23.70 -0.50
N LEU A 145 21.01 -24.27 0.69
CA LEU A 145 22.25 -24.11 1.44
C LEU A 145 23.43 -24.82 0.75
N LYS A 146 23.22 -26.02 0.20
CA LYS A 146 24.25 -26.76 -0.56
C LYS A 146 24.64 -26.04 -1.86
N GLU A 147 23.68 -25.38 -2.51
CA GLU A 147 23.87 -24.73 -3.81
C GLU A 147 24.11 -23.22 -3.69
N ASN A 148 24.49 -22.75 -2.50
CA ASN A 148 24.69 -21.34 -2.19
C ASN A 148 25.60 -20.61 -3.21
N ALA A 149 26.65 -21.27 -3.71
CA ALA A 149 27.52 -20.70 -4.73
C ALA A 149 26.79 -20.38 -6.05
N ALA A 150 25.91 -21.28 -6.52
CA ALA A 150 25.10 -21.07 -7.72
C ALA A 150 23.98 -20.04 -7.50
N LEU A 151 23.45 -19.98 -6.28
CA LEU A 151 22.38 -19.05 -5.88
C LEU A 151 22.89 -17.66 -5.48
N ASN A 152 24.20 -17.45 -5.36
CA ASN A 152 24.77 -16.17 -4.92
C ASN A 152 24.33 -15.00 -5.81
N LYS A 153 24.12 -15.24 -7.12
CA LYS A 153 23.59 -14.23 -8.05
C LYS A 153 22.16 -13.75 -7.73
N LEU A 154 21.38 -14.55 -6.99
CA LEU A 154 20.02 -14.21 -6.57
C LEU A 154 19.98 -13.54 -5.19
N LYS A 155 21.08 -13.51 -4.43
CA LYS A 155 21.12 -12.96 -3.06
C LYS A 155 20.58 -11.54 -2.98
N VAL A 156 21.07 -10.66 -3.85
CA VAL A 156 20.65 -9.24 -3.87
C VAL A 156 19.21 -9.09 -4.40
N PRO A 157 18.83 -9.68 -5.56
CA PRO A 157 17.45 -9.64 -6.02
C PRO A 157 16.41 -10.16 -5.00
N LEU A 158 16.70 -11.28 -4.32
CA LEU A 158 15.82 -11.84 -3.29
C LEU A 158 15.71 -10.93 -2.07
N SER A 159 16.78 -10.20 -1.73
CA SER A 159 16.74 -9.21 -0.66
C SER A 159 15.85 -8.03 -1.02
N PHE A 160 15.92 -7.54 -2.26
CA PHE A 160 15.01 -6.51 -2.76
C PHE A 160 13.56 -6.99 -2.80
N TYR A 161 13.31 -8.21 -3.26
CA TYR A 161 11.98 -8.81 -3.22
C TYR A 161 11.41 -8.87 -1.80
N ARG A 162 12.20 -9.36 -0.82
CA ARG A 162 11.82 -9.43 0.59
C ARG A 162 11.45 -8.06 1.17
N GLU A 163 12.26 -7.04 0.91
CA GLU A 163 11.95 -5.67 1.36
C GLU A 163 10.69 -5.12 0.66
N GLY A 164 10.54 -5.38 -0.64
CA GLY A 164 9.35 -5.02 -1.39
C GLY A 164 8.07 -5.61 -0.79
N GLU A 165 8.08 -6.90 -0.43
CA GLU A 165 6.96 -7.57 0.23
C GLU A 165 6.66 -6.97 1.62
N ASN A 166 7.71 -6.67 2.40
CA ASN A 166 7.57 -6.04 3.71
C ASN A 166 6.92 -4.65 3.63
N TYR A 167 7.30 -3.83 2.64
CA TYR A 167 6.66 -2.54 2.41
C TYR A 167 5.21 -2.69 1.94
N PHE A 168 4.91 -3.70 1.11
CA PHE A 168 3.56 -4.00 0.66
C PHE A 168 2.63 -4.30 1.85
N LYS A 169 3.09 -5.17 2.76
CA LYS A 169 2.37 -5.55 3.99
C LYS A 169 2.14 -4.37 4.94
N LYS A 170 2.93 -3.31 4.81
CA LYS A 170 2.82 -2.05 5.56
C LYS A 170 2.08 -0.94 4.80
N PHE A 171 1.37 -1.27 3.71
CA PHE A 171 0.62 -0.32 2.87
C PHE A 171 1.49 0.75 2.19
N ARG A 172 2.81 0.58 2.19
CA ARG A 172 3.78 1.49 1.55
C ARG A 172 4.04 1.07 0.11
N TYR A 173 3.00 1.16 -0.72
CA TYR A 173 3.02 0.57 -2.07
C TYR A 173 4.04 1.20 -3.03
N ILE A 174 4.27 2.52 -2.98
CA ILE A 174 5.35 3.18 -3.73
C ILE A 174 6.72 2.60 -3.39
N ASP A 175 7.04 2.42 -2.10
CA ASP A 175 8.31 1.85 -1.68
C ASP A 175 8.42 0.39 -2.08
N SER A 176 7.35 -0.37 -1.87
CA SER A 176 7.23 -1.75 -2.32
C SER A 176 7.52 -1.88 -3.82
N PHE A 177 6.87 -1.05 -4.65
CA PHE A 177 7.08 -1.00 -6.08
C PHE A 177 8.53 -0.74 -6.44
N LYS A 178 9.19 0.24 -5.79
CA LYS A 178 10.60 0.58 -6.05
C LYS A 178 11.51 -0.62 -5.76
N TYR A 179 11.34 -1.28 -4.61
CA TYR A 179 12.14 -2.45 -4.26
C TYR A 179 11.88 -3.65 -5.18
N LEU A 180 10.62 -3.91 -5.52
CA LEU A 180 10.26 -4.97 -6.46
C LEU A 180 10.81 -4.69 -7.86
N PHE A 181 10.78 -3.43 -8.32
CA PHE A 181 11.40 -3.05 -9.58
C PHE A 181 12.91 -3.30 -9.56
N LEU A 182 13.61 -2.98 -8.46
CA LEU A 182 15.04 -3.28 -8.33
C LEU A 182 15.33 -4.79 -8.41
N ALA A 183 14.46 -5.63 -7.83
CA ALA A 183 14.56 -7.09 -7.98
C ALA A 183 14.40 -7.51 -9.45
N MET A 184 13.41 -6.97 -10.15
CA MET A 184 13.18 -7.21 -11.58
C MET A 184 14.38 -6.75 -12.44
N GLU A 185 14.87 -5.53 -12.21
CA GLU A 185 15.98 -4.92 -12.94
C GLU A 185 17.26 -5.73 -12.75
N SER A 186 17.56 -6.13 -11.51
CA SER A 186 18.79 -6.87 -11.18
C SER A 186 18.91 -8.22 -11.88
N ILE A 187 17.78 -8.84 -12.24
CA ILE A 187 17.77 -10.17 -12.89
C ILE A 187 17.60 -10.03 -14.40
N TYR A 188 16.66 -9.19 -14.85
CA TYR A 188 16.15 -9.25 -16.21
C TYR A 188 16.58 -8.07 -17.09
N ALA A 189 17.22 -7.02 -16.55
CA ALA A 189 17.60 -5.85 -17.35
C ALA A 189 18.98 -5.99 -18.02
N ASN A 190 19.74 -7.05 -17.71
CA ASN A 190 21.09 -7.29 -18.24
C ASN A 190 22.04 -6.07 -18.13
N GLY A 191 21.99 -5.37 -16.99
CA GLY A 191 22.80 -4.17 -16.73
C GLY A 191 22.39 -2.92 -17.50
N HIS A 192 21.27 -2.93 -18.22
CA HIS A 192 20.75 -1.74 -18.89
C HIS A 192 19.88 -0.91 -17.95
N SER A 193 20.07 0.42 -17.97
CA SER A 193 19.29 1.38 -17.17
C SER A 193 18.44 2.33 -18.02
N LYS A 194 18.61 2.31 -19.35
CA LYS A 194 17.80 3.13 -20.28
C LYS A 194 16.49 2.43 -20.58
N SER A 195 15.35 3.10 -20.39
CA SER A 195 14.00 2.51 -20.46
C SER A 195 13.76 1.64 -21.70
N LYS A 196 14.11 2.12 -22.91
CA LYS A 196 13.93 1.35 -24.15
C LYS A 196 14.71 0.03 -24.14
N LYS A 197 15.94 0.04 -23.64
CA LYS A 197 16.78 -1.17 -23.55
C LYS A 197 16.27 -2.10 -22.45
N MET A 198 15.90 -1.58 -21.29
CA MET A 198 15.30 -2.37 -20.20
C MET A 198 14.05 -3.12 -20.67
N ILE A 199 13.11 -2.41 -21.32
CA ILE A 199 11.88 -3.02 -21.86
C ILE A 199 12.23 -4.14 -22.83
N SER A 200 13.20 -3.91 -23.73
CA SER A 200 13.65 -4.93 -24.68
C SER A 200 14.25 -6.17 -24.01
N GLU A 201 15.00 -6.02 -22.91
CA GLU A 201 15.56 -7.17 -22.19
C GLU A 201 14.49 -7.91 -21.37
N PHE A 202 13.60 -7.17 -20.69
CA PHE A 202 12.49 -7.78 -19.95
C PHE A 202 11.61 -8.64 -20.84
N LYS A 203 11.34 -8.21 -22.07
CA LYS A 203 10.56 -8.97 -23.06
C LYS A 203 11.26 -10.23 -23.58
N LYS A 204 12.55 -10.42 -23.36
CA LYS A 204 13.25 -11.67 -23.71
C LYS A 204 13.10 -12.75 -22.63
N SER A 205 12.70 -12.38 -21.42
CA SER A 205 12.60 -13.31 -20.29
C SER A 205 11.26 -14.04 -20.30
N GLY A 206 11.27 -15.31 -20.72
CA GLY A 206 10.08 -16.17 -20.72
C GLY A 206 9.49 -16.36 -19.31
N ASN A 207 10.33 -16.51 -18.28
CA ASN A 207 9.90 -16.62 -16.89
C ASN A 207 9.18 -15.37 -16.39
N LEU A 208 9.71 -14.18 -16.72
CA LEU A 208 9.10 -12.91 -16.32
C LEU A 208 7.75 -12.69 -17.02
N LEU A 209 7.69 -12.93 -18.33
CA LEU A 209 6.45 -12.83 -19.10
C LEU A 209 5.38 -13.80 -18.59
N GLN A 210 5.79 -15.04 -18.30
CA GLN A 210 4.89 -16.03 -17.71
C GLN A 210 4.39 -15.58 -16.34
N GLY A 211 5.26 -15.03 -15.50
CA GLY A 211 4.92 -14.47 -14.19
C GLY A 211 3.84 -13.38 -14.30
N PHE A 212 4.03 -12.42 -15.23
CA PHE A 212 3.03 -11.37 -15.46
C PHE A 212 1.69 -11.94 -15.95
N ARG A 213 1.71 -12.86 -16.93
CA ARG A 213 0.51 -13.49 -17.47
C ARG A 213 -0.32 -14.17 -16.37
N VAL A 214 0.32 -14.98 -15.53
CA VAL A 214 -0.34 -15.66 -14.41
C VAL A 214 -0.81 -14.67 -13.36
N SER A 215 0.01 -13.67 -13.03
CA SER A 215 -0.37 -12.66 -12.05
C SER A 215 -1.61 -11.88 -12.48
N ILE A 216 -1.70 -11.47 -13.75
CA ILE A 216 -2.85 -10.73 -14.29
C ILE A 216 -4.11 -11.59 -14.26
N SER A 217 -3.99 -12.90 -14.54
CA SER A 217 -5.12 -13.82 -14.51
C SER A 217 -5.63 -14.12 -13.09
N GLN A 218 -4.82 -13.89 -12.05
CA GLN A 218 -5.14 -14.21 -10.66
C GLN A 218 -5.74 -13.04 -9.87
N ILE A 219 -5.56 -11.80 -10.32
CA ILE A 219 -6.14 -10.64 -9.64
C ILE A 219 -7.63 -10.49 -9.94
N ASP A 220 -8.38 -9.99 -8.96
CA ASP A 220 -9.82 -9.76 -9.10
C ASP A 220 -10.16 -8.55 -9.99
N ASN A 221 -11.45 -8.38 -10.29
CA ASN A 221 -11.93 -7.29 -11.15
C ASN A 221 -11.72 -5.89 -10.55
N LYS A 222 -11.62 -5.77 -9.22
CA LYS A 222 -11.35 -4.49 -8.55
C LYS A 222 -9.92 -4.06 -8.85
N HIS A 223 -8.97 -4.97 -8.68
CA HIS A 223 -7.56 -4.72 -8.99
C HIS A 223 -7.35 -4.48 -10.49
N LYS A 224 -8.02 -5.22 -11.38
CA LYS A 224 -7.97 -4.98 -12.82
C LYS A 224 -8.46 -3.58 -13.19
N SER A 225 -9.62 -3.17 -12.67
CA SER A 225 -10.18 -1.82 -12.89
C SER A 225 -9.23 -0.73 -12.39
N SER A 226 -8.59 -0.94 -11.24
CA SER A 226 -7.59 -0.03 -10.68
C SER A 226 -6.34 0.07 -11.55
N CYS A 227 -5.81 -1.04 -12.06
CA CYS A 227 -4.69 -1.04 -13.00
C CYS A 227 -5.05 -0.34 -14.31
N MET A 228 -6.24 -0.56 -14.85
CA MET A 228 -6.72 0.09 -16.07
C MET A 228 -6.82 1.61 -15.88
N GLY A 229 -7.44 2.07 -14.79
CA GLY A 229 -7.54 3.50 -14.47
C GLY A 229 -6.18 4.17 -14.36
N LEU A 230 -5.24 3.53 -13.64
CA LEU A 230 -3.87 4.02 -13.55
C LEU A 230 -3.16 3.96 -14.91
N GLY A 231 -3.39 2.94 -15.72
CA GLY A 231 -2.82 2.79 -17.07
C GLY A 231 -3.16 3.98 -17.96
N VAL A 232 -4.41 4.44 -17.96
CA VAL A 232 -4.86 5.62 -18.71
C VAL A 232 -4.06 6.87 -18.32
N GLU A 233 -3.81 7.09 -17.03
CA GLU A 233 -2.99 8.22 -16.56
C GLU A 233 -1.55 8.19 -17.10
N PHE A 234 -1.03 6.98 -17.32
CA PHE A 234 0.31 6.75 -17.87
C PHE A 234 0.31 6.58 -19.40
N GLY A 235 -0.82 6.81 -20.07
CA GLY A 235 -0.97 6.64 -21.52
C GLY A 235 -0.76 5.20 -21.99
N ILE A 236 -1.24 4.24 -21.18
CA ILE A 236 -1.27 2.80 -21.46
C ILE A 236 -2.75 2.40 -21.58
N VAL A 237 -3.17 1.98 -22.77
CA VAL A 237 -4.57 1.61 -23.04
C VAL A 237 -4.77 0.12 -22.77
N ASP A 238 -3.85 -0.71 -23.27
CA ASP A 238 -3.88 -2.16 -23.09
C ASP A 238 -2.87 -2.59 -22.02
N TRP A 239 -3.18 -2.27 -20.77
CA TRP A 239 -2.24 -2.45 -19.66
C TRP A 239 -1.83 -3.90 -19.42
N GLU A 240 -2.64 -4.87 -19.83
CA GLU A 240 -2.33 -6.29 -19.69
C GLU A 240 -1.21 -6.69 -20.67
N ASN A 241 -1.34 -6.29 -21.94
CA ASN A 241 -0.33 -6.59 -22.96
C ASN A 241 0.89 -5.65 -22.89
N GLU A 242 0.72 -4.44 -22.36
CA GLU A 242 1.77 -3.43 -22.19
C GLU A 242 2.30 -3.35 -20.74
N ILE A 243 2.15 -4.43 -19.96
CA ILE A 243 2.48 -4.43 -18.52
C ILE A 243 3.95 -4.07 -18.23
N ILE A 244 4.89 -4.50 -19.07
CA ILE A 244 6.32 -4.19 -18.91
C ILE A 244 6.56 -2.70 -19.12
N GLU A 245 6.02 -2.13 -20.20
CA GLU A 245 6.05 -0.70 -20.48
C GLU A 245 5.44 0.10 -19.33
N PHE A 246 4.30 -0.37 -18.82
CA PHE A 246 3.58 0.29 -17.75
C PHE A 246 4.42 0.35 -16.46
N VAL A 247 4.99 -0.78 -16.04
CA VAL A 247 5.89 -0.86 -14.87
C VAL A 247 7.13 0.04 -15.06
N VAL A 248 7.74 0.05 -16.23
CA VAL A 248 8.91 0.91 -16.50
C VAL A 248 8.55 2.40 -16.49
N ARG A 249 7.37 2.77 -17.01
CA ARG A 249 6.88 4.16 -16.96
C ARG A 249 6.62 4.61 -15.53
N ILE A 250 5.97 3.78 -14.71
CA ILE A 250 5.76 4.06 -13.28
C ILE A 250 7.09 4.26 -12.58
N ARG A 251 8.09 3.39 -12.80
CA ARG A 251 9.43 3.57 -12.21
C ARG A 251 10.04 4.91 -12.59
N GLY A 252 9.98 5.29 -13.87
CA GLY A 252 10.47 6.60 -14.33
C GLY A 252 9.79 7.76 -13.58
N PHE A 253 8.47 7.70 -13.49
CA PHE A 253 7.65 8.72 -12.80
C PHE A 253 7.94 8.82 -11.30
N LEU A 254 8.08 7.69 -10.60
CA LEU A 254 8.36 7.64 -9.16
C LEU A 254 9.81 7.96 -8.79
N SER A 255 10.72 8.02 -9.78
CA SER A 255 12.15 8.30 -9.58
C SER A 255 12.52 9.77 -9.82
N HIS A 256 11.60 10.57 -10.34
CA HIS A 256 11.83 11.98 -10.63
C HIS A 256 10.84 12.83 -9.85
N HIS A 257 11.30 13.95 -9.30
CA HIS A 257 10.46 14.93 -8.64
C HIS A 257 10.81 16.32 -9.17
N ASN A 258 9.79 17.14 -9.42
CA ASN A 258 9.95 18.54 -9.78
C ASN A 258 8.87 19.36 -9.08
N ILE A 259 9.27 20.26 -8.19
CA ILE A 259 8.38 21.12 -7.41
C ILE A 259 7.46 21.97 -8.31
N LYS A 260 7.91 22.31 -9.53
CA LYS A 260 7.13 23.14 -10.47
C LYS A 260 6.05 22.38 -11.23
N SER A 261 5.91 21.07 -11.01
CA SER A 261 4.99 20.24 -11.77
C SER A 261 4.29 19.24 -10.87
N ASN A 262 2.96 19.28 -10.87
CA ASN A 262 2.12 18.32 -10.17
C ASN A 262 2.07 16.95 -10.90
N LYS A 263 2.94 16.71 -11.90
CA LYS A 263 2.97 15.48 -12.72
C LYS A 263 4.07 14.52 -12.30
N TYR A 264 4.48 14.52 -11.03
CA TYR A 264 5.54 13.65 -10.52
C TYR A 264 5.03 12.85 -9.33
N GLY A 265 5.78 11.80 -8.96
CA GLY A 265 5.42 10.91 -7.84
C GLY A 265 5.11 11.69 -6.57
N ASN A 266 3.85 11.66 -6.14
CA ASN A 266 3.42 12.17 -4.84
C ASN A 266 3.65 11.07 -3.80
N PRO A 267 4.54 11.26 -2.80
CA PRO A 267 4.80 10.25 -1.79
C PRO A 267 3.57 9.91 -0.93
N PHE A 268 2.52 10.76 -0.93
CA PHE A 268 1.31 10.53 -0.14
C PHE A 268 0.24 9.70 -0.88
N GLU A 269 0.43 9.39 -2.17
CA GLU A 269 -0.54 8.64 -2.98
C GLU A 269 -0.24 7.13 -3.04
N HIS A 270 0.12 6.52 -1.91
CA HIS A 270 0.50 5.11 -1.88
C HIS A 270 -0.60 4.18 -2.45
N GLU A 271 -1.85 4.34 -2.00
CA GLU A 271 -2.95 3.42 -2.34
C GLU A 271 -3.17 3.26 -3.85
N LYS A 272 -2.92 4.33 -4.61
CA LYS A 272 -3.03 4.36 -6.07
C LYS A 272 -2.20 3.29 -6.75
N TYR A 273 -1.04 2.94 -6.17
CA TYR A 273 -0.11 1.96 -6.73
C TYR A 273 -0.32 0.55 -6.20
N CYS A 274 -1.30 0.30 -5.32
CA CYS A 274 -1.53 -1.01 -4.71
C CYS A 274 -1.68 -2.14 -5.73
N SER A 275 -2.63 -2.01 -6.67
CA SER A 275 -2.96 -3.07 -7.63
C SER A 275 -1.81 -3.42 -8.56
N ILE A 276 -1.12 -2.41 -9.12
CA ILE A 276 0.02 -2.66 -10.02
C ILE A 276 1.23 -3.23 -9.26
N THR A 277 1.42 -2.83 -8.01
CA THR A 277 2.47 -3.39 -7.15
C THR A 277 2.17 -4.84 -6.79
N LEU A 278 0.89 -5.19 -6.54
CA LEU A 278 0.46 -6.57 -6.32
C LEU A 278 0.75 -7.44 -7.54
N VAL A 279 0.47 -6.92 -8.74
CA VAL A 279 0.77 -7.61 -10.00
C VAL A 279 2.28 -7.84 -10.13
N LEU A 280 3.09 -6.80 -9.94
CA LEU A 280 4.55 -6.93 -10.01
C LEU A 280 5.10 -7.92 -8.97
N MET A 281 4.62 -7.84 -7.73
CA MET A 281 5.03 -8.72 -6.63
C MET A 281 4.72 -10.19 -6.96
N THR A 282 3.50 -10.47 -7.40
CA THR A 282 3.08 -11.84 -7.72
C THR A 282 3.81 -12.38 -8.95
N ALA A 283 3.98 -11.55 -9.98
CA ALA A 283 4.75 -11.91 -11.17
C ALA A 283 6.21 -12.26 -10.83
N LEU A 284 6.85 -11.44 -9.99
CA LEU A 284 8.23 -11.69 -9.55
C LEU A 284 8.34 -12.91 -8.66
N ASN A 285 7.37 -13.17 -7.78
CA ASN A 285 7.37 -14.40 -6.98
C ASN A 285 7.44 -15.65 -7.87
N ILE A 286 6.60 -15.68 -8.90
CA ILE A 286 6.54 -16.79 -9.88
C ILE A 286 7.86 -16.88 -10.65
N ALA A 287 8.34 -15.75 -11.19
CA ALA A 287 9.54 -15.71 -12.01
C ALA A 287 10.80 -16.11 -11.20
N LEU A 288 10.95 -15.58 -9.98
CA LEU A 288 12.06 -15.90 -9.05
C LEU A 288 12.01 -17.36 -8.60
N THR A 289 10.82 -17.90 -8.35
CA THR A 289 10.67 -19.34 -8.04
C THR A 289 11.15 -20.18 -9.22
N GLY A 290 10.82 -19.79 -10.45
CA GLY A 290 11.33 -20.44 -11.66
C GLY A 290 12.86 -20.38 -11.77
N GLU A 291 13.47 -19.20 -11.53
CA GLU A 291 14.93 -19.06 -11.51
C GLU A 291 15.59 -19.92 -10.42
N LEU A 292 15.00 -19.96 -9.23
CA LEU A 292 15.47 -20.80 -8.13
C LEU A 292 15.47 -22.27 -8.54
N ILE A 293 14.37 -22.76 -9.10
CA ILE A 293 14.23 -24.15 -9.55
C ILE A 293 15.28 -24.49 -10.63
N LEU A 294 15.45 -23.61 -11.64
CA LEU A 294 16.41 -23.82 -12.72
C LEU A 294 17.86 -23.89 -12.22
N LEU A 295 18.22 -23.05 -11.25
CA LEU A 295 19.56 -23.00 -10.70
C LEU A 295 19.85 -24.09 -9.69
N SER A 296 18.83 -24.49 -8.94
CA SER A 296 18.94 -25.51 -7.91
C SER A 296 18.80 -26.94 -8.43
N LYS A 297 18.50 -27.11 -9.73
CA LYS A 297 18.22 -28.44 -10.32
C LYS A 297 17.18 -29.24 -9.51
N VAL A 298 16.30 -28.57 -8.76
CA VAL A 298 15.26 -29.19 -7.94
C VAL A 298 14.30 -29.94 -8.87
N ASN A 299 14.01 -31.19 -8.55
CA ASN A 299 13.02 -31.96 -9.29
C ASN A 299 11.61 -31.40 -8.99
N ILE A 300 11.01 -30.75 -9.99
CA ILE A 300 9.74 -29.99 -9.90
C ILE A 300 8.58 -30.80 -9.32
N VAL A 301 8.59 -32.13 -9.50
CA VAL A 301 7.51 -33.02 -9.07
C VAL A 301 7.40 -33.09 -7.54
N GLU A 302 8.51 -33.17 -6.81
CA GLU A 302 8.50 -33.23 -5.34
C GLU A 302 8.10 -31.90 -4.68
N TYR A 303 8.48 -30.76 -5.28
CA TYR A 303 8.20 -29.43 -4.71
C TYR A 303 6.71 -29.05 -4.81
N LEU A 304 6.06 -29.36 -5.95
CA LEU A 304 4.66 -29.03 -6.16
C LEU A 304 3.70 -29.97 -5.41
N LEU A 305 4.06 -31.25 -5.25
CA LEU A 305 3.24 -32.22 -4.52
C LEU A 305 3.15 -31.90 -3.02
N ASN A 306 4.23 -31.40 -2.41
CA ASN A 306 4.25 -31.00 -1.00
C ASN A 306 3.49 -29.68 -0.70
N LYS A 307 2.92 -29.01 -1.72
CA LYS A 307 2.17 -27.75 -1.56
C LYS A 307 0.65 -27.96 -1.45
N GLN A 308 0.18 -29.20 -1.63
CA GLN A 308 -1.24 -29.57 -1.58
C GLN A 308 -1.65 -30.29 -0.28
N GLU A 309 -0.72 -30.51 0.65
CA GLU A 309 -0.95 -31.01 2.03
C GLU A 309 -0.83 -29.89 3.07
#